data_AF-A0A3D3UV70-F1
#
_entry.id   AF-A0A3D3UV70-F1
#
_cell.length_a   1.000
_cell.length_b   1.000
_cell.length_c   1.000
_cell.angle_alpha   90.00
_cell.angle_beta   90.00
_cell.angle_gamma   90.00
#
_symmetry.space_group_name_H-M   'P 1'
#
loop_
_entity.id
_entity.type
_entity.pdbx_description
1 polymer ?
#
loop_
_entity_poly.entity_id
_entity_poly.type
_entity_poly.pdbx_seq_one_letter_code
_entity_poly.pdbx_strand_id
1 'polypeptide(L)'
;MRKSNTEKTGPERGRGKSNNSKSSISQAATYTGMADFWDEHDLSDYWDKTRSVRADVDLEFEESLYAIEKGLSKTIRRAARERGVSPHTLINLWLQEKIQKLKLDS
;
A
#
# COMPACT_ATOMS: atom_id res chain seq x y z
N MET A 1 -48.40 -44.82 -13.16
CA MET A 1 -47.24 -45.51 -12.55
C MET A 1 -46.04 -45.31 -13.46
N ARG A 2 -44.96 -44.70 -12.95
CA ARG A 2 -43.51 -44.83 -13.30
C ARG A 2 -43.11 -44.72 -14.79
N LYS A 3 -42.47 -43.60 -15.19
CA LYS A 3 -41.00 -43.37 -15.34
C LYS A 3 -40.37 -44.35 -16.36
N SER A 4 -39.65 -43.90 -17.40
CA SER A 4 -38.37 -43.19 -17.26
C SER A 4 -37.95 -42.51 -18.57
N ASN A 5 -37.55 -41.24 -18.46
CA ASN A 5 -36.80 -40.49 -19.46
C ASN A 5 -35.33 -40.93 -19.37
N THR A 6 -34.75 -41.47 -20.44
CA THR A 6 -33.33 -41.82 -20.52
C THR A 6 -32.61 -40.82 -21.42
N GLU A 7 -32.32 -39.65 -20.87
CA GLU A 7 -31.32 -38.75 -21.46
C GLU A 7 -29.92 -39.29 -21.15
N LYS A 8 -29.23 -39.66 -22.24
CA LYS A 8 -27.83 -40.09 -22.24
C LYS A 8 -26.97 -38.98 -21.65
N THR A 9 -26.39 -39.24 -20.49
CA THR A 9 -25.32 -38.43 -19.90
C THR A 9 -24.09 -38.49 -20.80
N GLY A 10 -23.69 -37.30 -21.29
CA GLY A 10 -22.41 -37.09 -21.98
C GLY A 10 -21.23 -37.36 -21.05
N PRO A 11 -20.00 -37.49 -21.59
CA PRO A 11 -18.89 -38.06 -20.85
C PRO A 11 -18.45 -37.15 -19.71
N GLU A 12 -18.39 -37.71 -18.51
CA GLU A 12 -17.61 -37.18 -17.38
C GLU A 12 -16.14 -37.06 -17.82
N ARG A 13 -15.75 -35.88 -18.31
CA ARG A 13 -14.34 -35.54 -18.39
C ARG A 13 -13.92 -35.03 -17.02
N GLY A 14 -13.15 -35.87 -16.33
CA GLY A 14 -12.47 -35.52 -15.09
C GLY A 14 -11.84 -34.14 -15.19
N ARG A 15 -12.21 -33.27 -14.25
CA ARG A 15 -11.67 -31.93 -14.09
C ARG A 15 -10.20 -32.07 -13.66
N GLY A 16 -9.29 -32.16 -14.63
CA GLY A 16 -7.86 -32.14 -14.40
C GLY A 16 -7.51 -30.91 -13.57
N LYS A 17 -7.02 -31.12 -12.35
CA LYS A 17 -6.58 -30.08 -11.43
C LYS A 17 -5.36 -29.40 -12.04
N SER A 18 -5.52 -28.22 -12.63
CA SER A 18 -4.40 -27.44 -13.15
C SER A 18 -3.59 -26.89 -11.96
N ASN A 19 -2.48 -27.55 -11.62
CA ASN A 19 -1.54 -27.17 -10.57
C ASN A 19 -0.69 -25.96 -10.97
N ASN A 20 -1.31 -24.81 -11.29
CA ASN A 20 -0.55 -23.61 -11.66
C ASN A 20 -1.01 -22.36 -10.89
N SER A 21 -1.13 -22.49 -9.58
CA SER A 21 -1.39 -21.37 -8.67
C SER A 21 -0.10 -20.71 -8.15
N LYS A 22 1.06 -21.08 -8.69
CA LYS A 22 2.37 -20.57 -8.27
C LYS A 22 2.84 -19.44 -9.17
N SER A 23 3.54 -18.47 -8.60
CA SER A 23 4.23 -17.43 -9.38
C SER A 23 5.33 -18.03 -10.26
N SER A 24 5.61 -17.38 -11.40
CA SER A 24 6.62 -17.86 -12.35
C SER A 24 8.05 -17.72 -11.83
N ILE A 25 8.35 -16.66 -11.05
CA ILE A 25 9.69 -16.39 -10.54
C ILE A 25 9.87 -16.98 -9.13
N SER A 26 9.08 -16.52 -8.15
CA SER A 26 9.24 -16.98 -6.75
C SER A 26 8.68 -18.37 -6.47
N GLN A 27 7.95 -19.00 -7.41
CA GLN A 27 7.32 -20.32 -7.25
C GLN A 27 6.40 -20.45 -6.02
N ALA A 28 6.06 -19.32 -5.39
CA ALA A 28 5.20 -19.25 -4.23
C ALA A 28 3.72 -19.25 -4.65
N ALA A 29 2.87 -19.86 -3.84
CA ALA A 29 1.42 -19.94 -4.10
C ALA A 29 0.61 -18.86 -3.37
N THR A 30 1.24 -18.08 -2.49
CA THR A 30 0.60 -17.04 -1.67
C THR A 30 1.32 -15.71 -1.86
N TYR A 31 0.60 -14.60 -1.70
CA TYR A 31 1.20 -13.26 -1.79
C TYR A 31 2.30 -13.05 -0.76
N THR A 32 2.12 -13.52 0.48
CA THR A 32 3.17 -13.47 1.53
C THR A 32 4.42 -14.20 1.09
N GLY A 33 4.31 -15.45 0.59
CA GLY A 33 5.49 -16.19 0.15
C GLY A 33 6.16 -15.58 -1.10
N MET A 34 5.42 -14.82 -1.92
CA MET A 34 6.02 -14.03 -3.00
C MET A 34 6.77 -12.81 -2.46
N ALA A 35 6.26 -12.16 -1.42
CA ALA A 35 6.91 -11.03 -0.76
C ALA A 35 8.20 -11.46 -0.06
N ASP A 36 8.14 -12.52 0.76
CA ASP A 36 9.31 -13.08 1.47
C ASP A 36 10.47 -13.41 0.51
N PHE A 37 10.15 -13.91 -0.70
CA PHE A 37 11.15 -14.13 -1.74
C PHE A 37 11.83 -12.83 -2.19
N TRP A 38 11.06 -11.77 -2.45
CA TRP A 38 11.62 -10.50 -2.94
C TRP A 38 12.29 -9.66 -1.84
N ASP A 39 12.03 -9.93 -0.56
CA ASP A 39 12.78 -9.32 0.55
C ASP A 39 14.24 -9.78 0.56
N GLU A 40 14.52 -10.99 0.08
CA GLU A 40 15.87 -11.59 0.03
C GLU A 40 16.53 -11.53 -1.37
N HIS A 41 15.79 -11.16 -2.42
CA HIS A 41 16.27 -11.18 -3.81
C HIS A 41 16.13 -9.83 -4.50
N ASP A 42 17.17 -9.40 -5.21
CA ASP A 42 17.13 -8.16 -5.98
C ASP A 42 16.32 -8.36 -7.29
N LEU A 43 15.45 -7.40 -7.61
CA LEU A 43 14.65 -7.42 -8.85
C LEU A 43 15.52 -7.41 -10.12
N SER A 44 16.67 -6.74 -10.08
CA SER A 44 17.57 -6.59 -11.22
C SER A 44 18.16 -7.93 -11.70
N ASP A 45 18.37 -8.89 -10.80
CA ASP A 45 18.85 -10.24 -11.12
C ASP A 45 17.86 -11.04 -11.98
N TYR A 46 16.60 -10.60 -12.02
CA TYR A 46 15.52 -11.26 -12.75
C TYR A 46 14.96 -10.40 -13.88
N TRP A 47 15.59 -9.26 -14.19
CA TRP A 47 15.06 -8.26 -15.12
C TRP A 47 14.69 -8.85 -16.48
N ASP A 48 15.54 -9.72 -17.03
CA ASP A 48 15.34 -10.43 -18.32
C ASP A 48 14.15 -11.41 -18.31
N LYS A 49 13.66 -11.78 -17.12
CA LYS A 49 12.50 -12.66 -16.91
C LYS A 49 11.23 -11.86 -16.59
N THR A 50 11.32 -10.53 -16.53
CA THR A 50 10.18 -9.64 -16.32
C THR A 50 9.72 -9.02 -17.64
N ARG A 51 8.58 -8.34 -17.60
CA ARG A 51 8.11 -7.51 -18.72
C ARG A 51 7.89 -6.09 -18.20
N SER A 52 8.17 -5.11 -19.04
CA SER A 52 7.83 -3.72 -18.74
C SER A 52 6.31 -3.57 -18.62
N VAL A 53 5.87 -2.90 -17.57
CA VAL A 53 4.48 -2.51 -17.34
C VAL A 53 4.45 -1.05 -16.92
N ARG A 54 3.43 -0.31 -17.34
CA ARG A 54 3.15 1.01 -16.78
C ARG A 54 2.28 0.82 -15.53
N ALA A 55 2.75 1.34 -14.41
CA ALA A 55 1.98 1.47 -13.19
C ALA A 55 1.84 2.96 -12.90
N ASP A 56 0.61 3.45 -12.90
CA ASP A 56 0.31 4.80 -12.45
C ASP A 56 0.03 4.71 -10.94
N VAL A 57 0.96 5.24 -10.14
CA VAL A 57 0.82 5.31 -8.68
C VAL A 57 0.44 6.73 -8.34
N ASP A 58 -0.78 6.93 -7.83
CA ASP A 58 -1.19 8.20 -7.27
C ASP A 58 -0.77 8.25 -5.80
N LEU A 59 0.33 8.95 -5.52
CA LEU A 59 0.74 9.25 -4.16
C LEU A 59 0.00 10.52 -3.74
N GLU A 60 -1.21 10.35 -3.23
CA GLU A 60 -1.96 11.47 -2.66
C GLU A 60 -1.26 11.97 -1.39
N PHE A 61 -0.59 13.12 -1.50
CA PHE A 61 -0.15 13.88 -0.34
C PHE A 61 -1.36 14.60 0.26
N GLU A 62 -1.94 14.06 1.34
CA GLU A 62 -3.01 14.72 2.09
C GLU A 62 -2.46 15.92 2.88
N GLU A 63 -2.23 17.06 2.21
CA GLU A 63 -1.94 18.32 2.91
C GLU A 63 -3.24 19.05 3.26
N SER A 64 -3.49 19.23 4.56
CA SER A 64 -4.58 20.08 5.05
C SER A 64 -4.10 21.50 5.30
N LEU A 65 -4.68 22.48 4.59
CA LEU A 65 -4.34 23.90 4.72
C LEU A 65 -5.23 24.59 5.77
N TYR A 66 -4.59 25.12 6.82
CA TYR A 66 -5.26 25.88 7.86
C TYR A 66 -4.84 27.35 7.81
N ALA A 67 -5.82 28.24 7.77
CA ALA A 67 -5.57 29.67 7.87
C ALA A 67 -5.05 30.01 9.28
N ILE A 68 -3.97 30.78 9.35
CA ILE A 68 -3.42 31.31 10.60
C ILE A 68 -3.33 32.83 10.54
N GLU A 69 -3.47 33.47 11.70
CA GLU A 69 -3.40 34.92 11.80
C GLU A 69 -2.02 35.45 11.37
N LYS A 70 -1.99 36.63 10.74
CA LYS A 70 -0.77 37.23 10.18
C LYS A 70 0.31 37.47 11.25
N GLY A 71 -0.08 37.92 12.45
CA GLY A 71 0.84 38.12 13.56
C GLY A 71 1.50 36.80 14.00
N LEU A 72 0.67 35.77 14.19
CA LEU A 72 1.12 34.43 14.55
C LEU A 72 2.07 33.83 13.49
N SER A 73 1.72 33.96 12.20
CA SER A 73 2.57 33.51 11.08
C SER A 73 3.97 34.14 11.10
N LYS A 74 4.09 35.42 11.47
CA LYS A 74 5.40 36.08 11.61
C LYS A 74 6.21 35.48 12.75
N THR A 75 5.58 35.23 13.90
CA THR A 75 6.22 34.63 15.07
C THR A 75 6.70 33.20 14.77
N ILE A 76 5.86 32.38 14.13
CA ILE A 76 6.21 31.01 13.73
C ILE A 76 7.43 31.02 12.79
N ARG A 77 7.43 31.90 11.79
CA ARG A 77 8.56 32.01 10.84
C ARG A 77 9.87 32.36 11.53
N ARG A 78 9.84 33.29 12.50
CA ARG A 78 11.03 33.64 13.28
C ARG A 78 11.51 32.44 14.10
N ALA A 79 10.62 31.79 14.83
CA ALA A 79 10.95 30.64 15.66
C ALA A 79 11.50 29.45 14.84
N ALA A 80 10.94 29.20 13.66
CA ALA A 80 11.38 28.16 12.76
C ALA A 80 12.81 28.43 12.25
N ARG A 81 13.07 29.68 11.87
CA ARG A 81 14.41 30.12 11.45
C ARG A 81 15.46 29.98 12.55
N GLU A 82 15.14 30.39 13.78
CA GLU A 82 16.03 30.24 14.95
C GLU A 82 16.36 28.76 15.24
N ARG A 83 15.44 27.85 14.91
CA ARG A 83 15.60 26.40 15.08
C ARG A 83 16.17 25.68 13.86
N GLY A 84 16.44 26.39 12.76
CA GLY A 84 16.94 25.79 11.51
C GLY A 84 15.97 24.85 10.81
N VAL A 85 14.66 25.00 11.05
CA VAL A 85 13.60 24.16 10.44
C VAL A 85 12.61 25.01 9.65
N SER A 86 11.79 24.36 8.81
CA SER A 86 10.72 25.05 8.09
C SER A 86 9.55 25.42 9.03
N PRO A 87 8.79 26.50 8.74
CA PRO A 87 7.57 26.82 9.48
C PRO A 87 6.55 25.67 9.48
N HIS A 88 6.43 24.94 8.37
CA HIS A 88 5.57 23.76 8.24
C HIS A 88 5.99 22.70 9.29
N THR A 89 7.28 22.32 9.29
CA THR A 89 7.83 21.34 10.22
C THR A 89 7.59 21.74 11.67
N LEU A 90 7.85 23.01 11.99
CA LEU A 90 7.66 23.51 13.36
C LEU A 90 6.19 23.44 13.80
N ILE A 91 5.26 23.82 12.93
CA ILE A 91 3.82 23.74 13.22
C ILE A 91 3.40 22.30 13.46
N ASN A 92 3.81 21.36 12.61
CA ASN A 92 3.43 19.95 12.76
C ASN A 92 3.93 19.36 14.08
N LEU A 93 5.19 19.64 14.45
CA LEU A 93 5.75 19.18 15.72
C LEU A 93 4.96 19.73 16.92
N TRP A 94 4.66 21.04 16.91
CA TRP A 94 3.86 21.65 17.99
C TRP A 94 2.45 21.09 18.07
N LEU A 95 1.78 20.87 16.93
CA LEU A 95 0.44 20.27 16.92
C LEU A 95 0.46 18.84 17.46
N GLN A 96 1.45 18.04 17.08
CA GLN A 96 1.64 16.68 17.62
C GLN A 96 1.81 16.69 19.14
N GLU A 97 2.70 17.55 19.67
CA GLU A 97 2.90 17.69 21.13
C GLU A 97 1.62 18.10 21.85
N LYS A 98 0.85 19.03 21.27
CA LYS A 98 -0.41 19.53 21.87
C LYS A 98 -1.50 18.46 21.86
N ILE A 99 -1.67 17.74 20.74
CA ILE A 99 -2.64 16.66 20.64
C ILE A 99 -2.29 15.52 21.59
N GLN A 100 -1.00 15.18 21.75
CA GLN A 100 -0.58 14.18 22.73
C GLN A 100 -1.00 14.58 24.15
N LYS A 101 -0.74 15.83 24.55
CA LYS A 101 -1.15 16.33 25.88
C LYS A 101 -2.67 16.24 26.09
N LEU A 102 -3.46 16.67 25.10
CA LEU A 102 -4.93 16.56 25.16
C LEU A 102 -5.41 15.12 25.37
N LYS A 103 -4.75 14.15 24.74
CA LYS A 103 -5.07 12.72 24.90
C LYS A 103 -4.70 12.16 26.28
N LEU A 104 -3.67 12.70 26.93
CA LEU A 104 -3.29 12.27 28.28
C LEU A 104 -4.23 12.85 29.36
N ASP A 105 -4.87 13.99 29.08
CA ASP A 105 -5.79 14.66 30.00
C ASP A 105 -7.26 14.21 29.83
N SER A 106 -7.52 13.24 28.94
CA SER A 106 -8.86 12.67 28.62
C SER A 106 -8.99 11.23 29.11
#